data_AF-A0AAD6FRM6-F1
#
_entry.id   AF-A0AAD6FRM6-F1
#
_cell.length_a   1.000
_cell.length_b   1.000
_cell.length_c   1.000
_cell.angle_alpha   90.00
_cell.angle_beta   90.00
_cell.angle_gamma   90.00
#
_symmetry.space_group_name_H-M   'P 1'
#
loop_
_entity.id
_entity.type
_entity.pdbx_description
1 polymer ?
#
loop_
_entity_poly.entity_id
_entity_poly.type
_entity_poly.pdbx_seq_one_letter_code
_entity_poly.pdbx_strand_id
1 'polypeptide(L)'
;MPDAGYSVVRGALLTKGHRVQWERVYASMHRVDSVGVLARMTRMGCVVRRTYTVPYPKYMVHIDTNHELIRYNFVIFGGIDGYSRKIMYMKIADNNRADTHLCFFNEAVNEHGFSLRVRGDLGGENVGVAQLMFSVRGTDSNSFIAGKSVHNQWTEQNLTPNQLWQVGQHLNPVADPEGSLIPEIQWEESGNTNEHHTGVNVPTLNFPLSDLEIMQLQDNIDPLKESECFGVDIYLNTVQYIENLIEHR
;
A
#
# COMPACT_ATOMS: atom_id res chain seq x y z
N MET A 1 -30.38 11.99 0.93
CA MET A 1 -29.50 12.05 2.09
C MET A 1 -28.23 12.78 1.67
N PRO A 2 -28.18 14.11 1.78
CA PRO A 2 -27.10 14.92 1.20
C PRO A 2 -25.73 14.78 1.91
N ASP A 3 -25.67 14.25 3.14
CA ASP A 3 -24.43 14.10 3.91
C ASP A 3 -24.00 12.65 4.18
N ALA A 4 -24.64 11.67 3.54
CA ALA A 4 -24.38 10.24 3.78
C ALA A 4 -23.17 9.72 2.97
N GLY A 5 -22.22 9.07 3.65
CA GLY A 5 -21.11 8.36 3.00
C GLY A 5 -21.54 7.03 2.36
N TYR A 6 -20.65 6.41 1.55
CA TYR A 6 -20.94 5.21 0.75
C TYR A 6 -21.61 4.08 1.55
N SER A 7 -21.07 3.78 2.74
CA SER A 7 -21.60 2.72 3.61
C SER A 7 -23.01 3.02 4.14
N VAL A 8 -23.33 4.28 4.40
CA VAL A 8 -24.66 4.71 4.87
C VAL A 8 -25.67 4.62 3.73
N VAL A 9 -25.29 5.02 2.53
CA VAL A 9 -26.16 4.92 1.34
C VAL A 9 -26.42 3.45 0.96
N ARG A 10 -25.38 2.61 0.97
CA ARG A 10 -25.53 1.15 0.74
C ARG A 10 -26.40 0.52 1.82
N GLY A 11 -26.17 0.85 3.09
CA GLY A 11 -26.99 0.39 4.21
C GLY A 11 -28.47 0.76 4.04
N ALA A 12 -28.76 2.00 3.65
CA ALA A 12 -30.12 2.48 3.41
C ALA A 12 -30.80 1.80 2.21
N LEU A 13 -30.06 1.50 1.15
CA LEU A 13 -30.56 0.73 0.01
C LEU A 13 -30.89 -0.71 0.42
N LEU A 14 -30.02 -1.34 1.21
CA LEU A 14 -30.25 -2.68 1.76
C LEU A 14 -31.48 -2.74 2.66
N THR A 15 -31.70 -1.72 3.51
CA THR A 15 -32.90 -1.66 4.37
C THR A 15 -34.19 -1.51 3.56
N LYS A 16 -34.10 -0.92 2.36
CA LYS A 16 -35.21 -0.80 1.41
C LYS A 16 -35.38 -2.03 0.51
N GLY A 17 -34.60 -3.09 0.73
CA GLY A 17 -34.66 -4.34 -0.05
C GLY A 17 -33.87 -4.31 -1.36
N HIS A 18 -33.08 -3.25 -1.61
CA HIS A 18 -32.26 -3.15 -2.81
C HIS A 18 -30.83 -3.62 -2.53
N ARG A 19 -30.46 -4.77 -3.10
CA ARG A 19 -29.06 -5.22 -3.19
C ARG A 19 -28.43 -4.63 -4.43
N VAL A 20 -27.67 -3.55 -4.26
CA VAL A 20 -26.96 -2.85 -5.33
C VAL A 20 -25.46 -3.09 -5.18
N GLN A 21 -24.78 -3.41 -6.29
CA GLN A 21 -23.32 -3.55 -6.34
C GLN A 21 -22.63 -2.28 -5.85
N TRP A 22 -21.50 -2.45 -5.16
CA TRP A 22 -20.71 -1.35 -4.60
C TRP A 22 -20.35 -0.30 -5.66
N GLU A 23 -19.89 -0.75 -6.82
CA GLU A 23 -19.53 0.12 -7.95
C GLU A 23 -20.69 0.98 -8.43
N ARG A 24 -21.91 0.44 -8.46
CA ARG A 24 -23.09 1.18 -8.90
C ARG A 24 -23.48 2.25 -7.89
N VAL A 25 -23.34 1.97 -6.59
CA VAL A 25 -23.55 2.95 -5.53
C VAL A 25 -22.48 4.05 -5.63
N TYR A 26 -21.22 3.66 -5.74
CA TYR A 26 -20.08 4.57 -5.88
C TYR A 26 -20.21 5.47 -7.12
N ALA A 27 -20.36 4.89 -8.31
CA ALA A 27 -20.51 5.61 -9.57
C ALA A 27 -21.75 6.53 -9.55
N SER A 28 -22.86 6.09 -8.93
CA SER A 28 -24.03 6.96 -8.78
C SER A 28 -23.78 8.12 -7.83
N MET A 29 -23.08 7.91 -6.72
CA MET A 29 -22.75 8.99 -5.77
C MET A 29 -21.78 9.99 -6.38
N HIS A 30 -20.76 9.54 -7.11
CA HIS A 30 -19.85 10.43 -7.85
C HIS A 30 -20.57 11.21 -8.96
N ARG A 31 -21.55 10.60 -9.65
CA ARG A 31 -22.33 11.28 -10.69
C ARG A 31 -23.27 12.34 -10.13
N VAL A 32 -23.89 12.07 -8.97
CA VAL A 32 -24.96 12.89 -8.40
C VAL A 32 -24.43 13.94 -7.41
N ASP A 33 -23.34 13.65 -6.72
CA ASP A 33 -22.82 14.47 -5.61
C ASP A 33 -21.27 14.45 -5.54
N SER A 34 -20.59 14.71 -6.66
CA SER A 34 -19.12 14.79 -6.70
C SER A 34 -18.56 15.84 -5.73
N VAL A 35 -19.21 17.01 -5.65
CA VAL A 35 -18.81 18.12 -4.78
C VAL A 35 -19.02 17.78 -3.31
N GLY A 36 -20.13 17.15 -2.94
CA GLY A 36 -20.36 16.71 -1.56
C GLY A 36 -19.42 15.58 -1.15
N VAL A 37 -19.05 14.68 -2.06
CA VAL A 37 -18.01 13.67 -1.82
C VAL A 37 -16.68 14.34 -1.47
N LEU A 38 -16.24 15.32 -2.28
CA LEU A 38 -14.99 16.04 -2.05
C LEU A 38 -15.04 16.90 -0.77
N ALA A 39 -16.17 17.56 -0.52
CA ALA A 39 -16.38 18.35 0.69
C ALA A 39 -16.35 17.48 1.96
N ARG A 40 -16.81 16.22 1.90
CA ARG A 40 -16.71 15.27 3.02
C ARG A 40 -15.29 14.76 3.23
N MET A 41 -14.55 14.50 2.16
CA MET A 41 -13.13 14.12 2.24
C MET A 41 -12.30 15.22 2.91
N THR A 42 -12.55 16.48 2.57
CA THR A 42 -11.85 17.66 3.14
C THR A 42 -12.34 18.08 4.52
N ARG A 43 -13.56 17.68 4.93
CA ARG A 43 -14.17 17.99 6.25
C ARG A 43 -13.95 16.95 7.33
N MET A 44 -13.22 15.85 7.09
CA MET A 44 -12.89 14.89 8.16
C MET A 44 -11.97 15.57 9.18
N GLY A 45 -12.59 16.22 10.15
CA GLY A 45 -11.95 17.04 11.17
C GLY A 45 -10.91 16.26 11.96
N CYS A 46 -9.89 16.98 12.41
CA CYS A 46 -8.84 16.49 13.29
C CYS A 46 -9.47 15.79 14.52
N VAL A 47 -9.44 14.46 14.55
CA VAL A 47 -9.81 13.69 15.73
C VAL A 47 -8.69 13.87 16.76
N VAL A 48 -9.03 14.39 17.94
CA VAL A 48 -8.11 14.51 19.07
C VAL A 48 -7.62 13.11 19.46
N ARG A 49 -6.36 12.82 19.13
CA ARG A 49 -5.74 11.50 19.37
C ARG A 49 -5.37 11.31 20.84
N ARG A 50 -5.41 10.06 21.31
CA ARG A 50 -4.81 9.68 22.59
C ARG A 50 -3.29 9.68 22.47
N THR A 51 -2.58 10.18 23.47
CA THR A 51 -1.11 10.17 23.54
C THR A 51 -0.60 8.73 23.49
N TYR A 52 0.12 8.37 22.42
CA TYR A 52 0.80 7.09 22.31
C TYR A 52 2.30 7.30 22.54
N THR A 53 2.85 6.58 23.52
CA THR A 53 4.27 6.65 23.89
C THR A 53 4.81 5.24 24.11
N VAL A 54 6.02 5.01 23.63
CA VAL A 54 6.85 3.85 24.00
C VAL A 54 8.13 4.36 24.69
N PRO A 55 8.88 3.53 25.43
CA PRO A 55 10.00 4.00 26.25
C PRO A 55 11.16 4.68 25.49
N TYR A 56 11.54 4.20 24.30
CA TYR A 56 12.69 4.72 23.55
C TYR A 56 12.64 4.32 22.05
N PRO A 57 13.43 4.95 21.16
CA PRO A 57 13.54 4.56 19.75
C PRO A 57 13.86 3.08 19.56
N LYS A 58 13.24 2.44 18.58
CA LYS A 58 13.34 1.00 18.29
C LYS A 58 12.81 0.08 19.40
N TYR A 59 12.11 0.62 20.40
CA TYR A 59 11.41 -0.24 21.37
C TYR A 59 10.29 -1.05 20.70
N MET A 60 9.53 -0.43 19.80
CA MET A 60 8.44 -1.06 19.07
C MET A 60 8.33 -0.46 17.68
N VAL A 61 8.48 -1.28 16.65
CA VAL A 61 8.16 -0.92 15.26
C VAL A 61 6.77 -1.44 14.95
N HIS A 62 5.91 -0.59 14.41
CA HIS A 62 4.61 -1.01 13.89
C HIS A 62 4.77 -1.28 12.41
N ILE A 63 4.33 -2.46 11.97
CA ILE A 63 4.25 -2.81 10.57
C ILE A 63 2.79 -2.88 10.16
N ASP A 64 2.51 -2.46 8.93
CA ASP A 64 1.18 -2.48 8.37
C ASP A 64 1.26 -2.71 6.86
N THR A 65 0.22 -3.31 6.31
CA THR A 65 0.08 -3.54 4.88
C THR A 65 -1.24 -2.94 4.41
N ASN A 66 -1.15 -1.98 3.50
CA ASN A 66 -2.31 -1.28 2.97
C ASN A 66 -2.71 -1.84 1.61
N HIS A 67 -3.97 -2.27 1.52
CA HIS A 67 -4.58 -2.87 0.34
C HIS A 67 -5.55 -1.92 -0.40
N GLU A 68 -5.60 -0.64 -0.03
CA GLU A 68 -6.58 0.29 -0.61
C GLU A 68 -6.44 0.45 -2.13
N LEU A 69 -5.22 0.32 -2.64
CA LEU A 69 -4.89 0.43 -4.07
C LEU A 69 -4.69 -0.94 -4.74
N ILE A 70 -5.14 -2.04 -4.13
CA ILE A 70 -4.96 -3.40 -4.67
C ILE A 70 -5.63 -3.59 -6.05
N ARG A 71 -6.66 -2.79 -6.36
CA ARG A 71 -7.30 -2.73 -7.70
C ARG A 71 -6.31 -2.37 -8.82
N TYR A 72 -5.24 -1.67 -8.49
CA TYR A 72 -4.16 -1.29 -9.41
C TYR A 72 -2.93 -2.20 -9.24
N ASN A 73 -3.10 -3.32 -8.54
CA ASN A 73 -2.04 -4.23 -8.17
C ASN A 73 -0.96 -3.53 -7.31
N PHE A 74 -1.37 -2.61 -6.42
CA PHE A 74 -0.47 -1.96 -5.47
C PHE A 74 -0.83 -2.36 -4.05
N VAL A 75 0.11 -3.02 -3.40
CA VAL A 75 0.12 -3.32 -1.97
C VAL A 75 1.24 -2.51 -1.34
N ILE A 76 0.89 -1.65 -0.39
CA ILE A 76 1.87 -0.77 0.28
C ILE A 76 2.25 -1.38 1.62
N PHE A 77 3.53 -1.68 1.79
CA PHE A 77 4.10 -2.16 3.04
C PHE A 77 4.78 -1.02 3.77
N GLY A 78 4.43 -0.84 5.05
CA GLY A 78 5.00 0.20 5.89
C GLY A 78 5.55 -0.36 7.19
N GLY A 79 6.64 0.25 7.67
CA GLY A 79 7.15 0.07 9.02
C GLY A 79 7.47 1.41 9.65
N ILE A 80 7.02 1.66 10.87
CA ILE A 80 7.23 2.93 11.57
C ILE A 80 7.68 2.73 13.01
N ASP A 81 8.68 3.50 13.43
CA ASP A 81 9.13 3.50 14.81
C ASP A 81 8.07 4.14 15.73
N GLY A 82 7.67 3.42 16.77
CA GLY A 82 6.61 3.85 17.70
C GLY A 82 7.00 5.03 18.58
N TYR A 83 8.30 5.31 18.75
CA TYR A 83 8.79 6.44 19.55
C TYR A 83 8.93 7.70 18.71
N SER A 84 9.82 7.66 17.72
CA SER A 84 10.23 8.81 16.91
C SER A 84 9.29 9.11 15.75
N ARG A 85 8.43 8.15 15.39
CA ARG A 85 7.60 8.19 14.17
C ARG A 85 8.40 8.19 12.87
N LYS A 86 9.71 7.87 12.94
CA LYS A 86 10.52 7.66 11.76
C LYS A 86 9.95 6.48 10.96
N ILE A 87 9.71 6.71 9.66
CA ILE A 87 9.39 5.66 8.71
C ILE A 87 10.67 4.83 8.53
N MET A 88 10.57 3.55 8.88
CA MET A 88 11.67 2.58 8.79
C MET A 88 11.74 1.99 7.38
N TYR A 89 10.58 1.85 6.73
CA TYR A 89 10.45 1.55 5.31
C TYR A 89 9.04 1.88 4.84
N MET A 90 8.91 2.21 3.57
CA MET A 90 7.64 2.32 2.85
C MET A 90 7.90 1.84 1.42
N LYS A 91 7.35 0.68 1.07
CA LYS A 91 7.63 -0.02 -0.18
C LYS A 91 6.32 -0.48 -0.81
N ILE A 92 6.29 -0.57 -2.13
CA ILE A 92 5.13 -1.04 -2.89
C ILE A 92 5.50 -2.37 -3.52
N ALA A 93 4.57 -3.32 -3.51
CA ALA A 93 4.66 -4.53 -4.31
C ALA A 93 3.34 -4.83 -5.00
N ASP A 94 3.39 -5.77 -5.91
CA ASP A 94 2.27 -6.27 -6.70
C ASP A 94 1.62 -7.52 -6.09
N ASN A 95 1.97 -7.84 -4.85
CA ASN A 95 1.51 -9.02 -4.13
C ASN A 95 1.55 -8.79 -2.62
N ASN A 96 0.83 -9.63 -1.86
CA ASN A 96 0.82 -9.61 -0.39
C ASN A 96 1.55 -10.82 0.23
N ARG A 97 2.69 -11.22 -0.34
CA ARG A 97 3.39 -12.43 0.13
C ARG A 97 4.29 -12.14 1.34
N ALA A 98 4.43 -13.15 2.20
CA ALA A 98 5.24 -13.05 3.42
C ALA A 98 6.74 -12.89 3.15
N ASP A 99 7.25 -13.48 2.07
CA ASP A 99 8.65 -13.31 1.65
C ASP A 99 8.94 -11.90 1.15
N THR A 100 8.00 -11.28 0.45
CA THR A 100 8.10 -9.87 0.05
C THR A 100 8.14 -8.93 1.25
N HIS A 101 7.22 -9.09 2.22
CA HIS A 101 7.22 -8.27 3.43
C HIS A 101 8.49 -8.47 4.26
N LEU A 102 8.94 -9.73 4.38
CA LEU A 102 10.18 -10.07 5.05
C LEU A 102 11.40 -9.44 4.38
N CYS A 103 11.45 -9.40 3.04
CA CYS A 103 12.52 -8.76 2.29
C CYS A 103 12.62 -7.26 2.64
N PHE A 104 11.49 -6.54 2.56
CA PHE A 104 11.43 -5.12 2.93
C PHE A 104 11.81 -4.87 4.39
N PHE A 105 11.37 -5.75 5.30
CA PHE A 105 11.74 -5.67 6.70
C PHE A 105 13.24 -5.89 6.92
N ASN A 106 13.85 -6.86 6.22
CA ASN A 106 15.29 -7.12 6.30
C ASN A 106 16.13 -5.95 5.78
N GLU A 107 15.72 -5.32 4.69
CA GLU A 107 16.35 -4.08 4.20
C GLU A 107 16.37 -3.00 5.30
N ALA A 108 15.22 -2.76 5.93
CA ALA A 108 15.10 -1.78 7.02
C ALA A 108 15.93 -2.15 8.25
N VAL A 109 16.02 -3.44 8.58
CA VAL A 109 16.86 -3.95 9.66
C VAL A 109 18.34 -3.77 9.35
N ASN A 110 18.77 -3.98 8.11
CA ASN A 110 20.15 -3.75 7.69
C ASN A 110 20.54 -2.27 7.81
N GLU A 111 19.60 -1.36 7.51
CA GLU A 111 19.84 0.08 7.60
C GLU A 111 19.77 0.62 9.04
N HIS A 112 18.82 0.14 9.85
CA HIS A 112 18.48 0.77 11.13
C HIS A 112 18.73 -0.09 12.37
N GLY A 113 19.03 -1.37 12.16
CA GLY A 113 19.13 -2.40 13.17
C GLY A 113 17.77 -2.93 13.64
N PHE A 114 17.80 -4.09 14.30
CA PHE A 114 16.60 -4.69 14.88
C PHE A 114 15.97 -3.84 15.96
N SER A 115 14.63 -3.76 15.95
CA SER A 115 13.86 -3.31 17.09
C SER A 115 13.85 -4.35 18.22
N LEU A 116 13.42 -3.93 19.41
CA LEU A 116 13.15 -4.86 20.50
C LEU A 116 11.87 -5.66 20.24
N ARG A 117 10.85 -5.00 19.67
CA ARG A 117 9.55 -5.59 19.35
C ARG A 117 9.04 -5.09 18.00
N VAL A 118 8.26 -5.93 17.35
CA VAL A 118 7.47 -5.60 16.17
C VAL A 118 6.00 -5.83 16.51
N ARG A 119 5.13 -4.92 16.06
CA ARG A 119 3.67 -5.08 16.17
C ARG A 119 3.07 -5.06 14.77
N GLY A 120 2.26 -6.06 14.46
CA GLY A 120 1.47 -6.14 13.24
C GLY A 120 0.10 -6.74 13.55
N ASP A 121 -0.74 -6.92 12.54
CA ASP A 121 -1.96 -7.68 12.69
C ASP A 121 -1.68 -9.20 12.58
N LEU A 122 -2.74 -10.02 12.49
CA LEU A 122 -2.63 -11.47 12.28
C LEU A 122 -2.64 -11.83 10.78
N GLY A 123 -2.11 -10.96 9.92
CA GLY A 123 -1.99 -11.21 8.48
C GLY A 123 -0.95 -12.27 8.13
N GLY A 124 -1.22 -13.04 7.08
CA GLY A 124 -0.32 -14.07 6.56
C GLY A 124 1.00 -13.49 6.04
N GLU A 125 0.98 -12.25 5.55
CA GLU A 125 2.15 -11.51 5.10
C GLU A 125 3.17 -11.25 6.23
N ASN A 126 2.69 -11.17 7.47
CA ASN A 126 3.53 -10.88 8.63
C ASN A 126 4.27 -12.12 9.17
N VAL A 127 3.95 -13.32 8.68
CA VAL A 127 4.49 -14.60 9.22
C VAL A 127 6.01 -14.64 9.12
N GLY A 128 6.58 -14.21 7.99
CA GLY A 128 8.04 -14.20 7.80
C GLY A 128 8.73 -13.27 8.80
N VAL A 129 8.18 -12.07 9.01
CA VAL A 129 8.71 -11.09 9.98
C VAL A 129 8.60 -11.62 11.41
N ALA A 130 7.48 -12.25 11.76
CA ALA A 130 7.28 -12.86 13.08
C ALA A 130 8.31 -13.97 13.35
N GLN A 131 8.50 -14.89 12.40
CA GLN A 131 9.49 -15.98 12.52
C GLN A 131 10.91 -15.45 12.69
N LEU A 132 11.29 -14.41 11.94
CA LEU A 132 12.59 -13.77 12.07
C LEU A 132 12.76 -13.15 13.47
N MET A 133 11.76 -12.40 13.95
CA MET A 133 11.81 -11.77 15.26
C MET A 133 11.89 -12.78 16.40
N PHE A 134 11.17 -13.91 16.31
CA PHE A 134 11.31 -15.01 17.27
C PHE A 134 12.71 -15.63 17.23
N SER A 135 13.31 -15.76 16.05
CA SER A 135 14.66 -16.31 15.91
C SER A 135 15.73 -15.38 16.51
N VAL A 136 15.56 -14.07 16.38
CA VAL A 136 16.55 -13.07 16.83
C VAL A 136 16.38 -12.67 18.30
N ARG A 137 15.16 -12.61 18.80
CA ARG A 137 14.83 -12.09 20.14
C ARG A 137 14.20 -13.13 21.08
N GLY A 138 13.94 -14.35 20.60
CA GLY A 138 13.24 -15.40 21.34
C GLY A 138 11.71 -15.28 21.27
N THR A 139 11.03 -16.40 21.54
CA THR A 139 9.57 -16.50 21.58
C THR A 139 8.94 -15.91 22.85
N ASP A 140 9.67 -15.93 23.96
CA ASP A 140 9.14 -15.58 25.27
C ASP A 140 9.16 -14.07 25.56
N SER A 141 9.73 -13.27 24.65
CA SER A 141 10.00 -11.84 24.85
C SER A 141 8.92 -10.90 24.31
N ASN A 142 7.83 -11.43 23.75
CA ASN A 142 6.86 -10.67 22.95
C ASN A 142 7.55 -9.88 21.83
N SER A 143 8.51 -10.51 21.15
CA SER A 143 9.31 -9.92 20.08
C SER A 143 8.48 -9.60 18.84
N PHE A 144 7.42 -10.38 18.59
CA PHE A 144 6.34 -10.03 17.67
C PHE A 144 5.01 -10.03 18.42
N ILE A 145 4.22 -8.96 18.24
CA ILE A 145 2.90 -8.79 18.86
C ILE A 145 1.87 -8.71 17.74
N ALA A 146 1.08 -9.76 17.58
CA ALA A 146 -0.02 -9.79 16.64
C ALA A 146 -1.31 -9.26 17.30
N GLY A 147 -2.02 -8.35 16.65
CA GLY A 147 -3.38 -7.98 17.05
C GLY A 147 -3.80 -6.60 16.59
N LYS A 148 -5.10 -6.32 16.72
CA LYS A 148 -5.68 -5.02 16.33
C LYS A 148 -4.85 -3.89 16.95
N SER A 149 -4.29 -3.05 16.09
CA SER A 149 -3.67 -1.83 16.54
C SER A 149 -4.79 -0.80 16.73
N VAL A 150 -5.07 -0.49 17.99
CA VAL A 150 -6.00 0.59 18.38
C VAL A 150 -5.33 1.97 18.31
N HIS A 151 -4.11 2.03 17.74
CA HIS A 151 -3.22 3.18 17.73
C HIS A 151 -2.54 3.40 16.37
N ASN A 152 -3.20 3.01 15.26
CA ASN A 152 -2.67 3.18 13.90
C ASN A 152 -2.28 4.64 13.63
N GLN A 153 -1.20 4.83 12.88
CA GLN A 153 -0.77 6.13 12.42
C GLN A 153 -1.41 6.41 11.06
N TRP A 154 -1.74 7.68 10.78
CA TRP A 154 -2.40 8.07 9.53
C TRP A 154 -1.42 8.66 8.54
N THR A 155 -1.76 8.50 7.27
CA THR A 155 -1.23 9.20 6.11
C THR A 155 -1.52 10.71 6.17
N GLU A 156 -0.93 11.47 5.25
CA GLU A 156 -1.01 12.92 5.20
C GLU A 156 -2.48 13.43 5.27
N GLN A 157 -2.70 14.53 6.00
CA GLN A 157 -3.99 15.22 6.09
C GLN A 157 -5.16 14.36 6.64
N ASN A 158 -4.86 13.23 7.29
CA ASN A 158 -5.85 12.23 7.74
C ASN A 158 -6.70 11.64 6.59
N LEU A 159 -6.18 11.72 5.36
CA LEU A 159 -6.82 11.12 4.20
C LEU A 159 -6.30 9.70 4.04
N THR A 160 -7.17 8.73 3.79
CA THR A 160 -6.72 7.37 3.47
C THR A 160 -5.96 7.35 2.14
N PRO A 161 -5.08 6.37 1.88
CA PRO A 161 -4.41 6.23 0.58
C PRO A 161 -5.35 6.32 -0.63
N ASN A 162 -6.54 5.73 -0.58
CA ASN A 162 -7.57 5.86 -1.61
C ASN A 162 -8.08 7.30 -1.77
N GLN A 163 -8.22 8.03 -0.68
CA GLN A 163 -8.66 9.42 -0.73
C GLN A 163 -7.58 10.32 -1.34
N LEU A 164 -6.31 10.12 -0.98
CA LEU A 164 -5.18 10.81 -1.60
C LEU A 164 -5.09 10.48 -3.09
N TRP A 165 -5.29 9.21 -3.46
CA TRP A 165 -5.34 8.79 -4.85
C TRP A 165 -6.46 9.47 -5.64
N GLN A 166 -7.67 9.53 -5.09
CA GLN A 166 -8.81 10.20 -5.73
C GLN A 166 -8.58 11.71 -5.90
N VAL A 167 -8.00 12.37 -4.89
CA VAL A 167 -7.61 13.79 -4.99
C VAL A 167 -6.54 13.97 -6.07
N GLY A 168 -5.53 13.09 -6.09
CA GLY A 168 -4.48 13.07 -7.11
C GLY A 168 -5.05 12.94 -8.53
N GLN A 169 -5.94 11.97 -8.76
CA GLN A 169 -6.62 11.76 -10.05
C GLN A 169 -7.50 12.95 -10.46
N HIS A 170 -8.09 13.67 -9.50
CA HIS A 170 -8.88 14.87 -9.80
C HIS A 170 -8.01 16.05 -10.22
N LEU A 171 -6.87 16.23 -9.54
CA LEU A 171 -5.91 17.29 -9.83
C LEU A 171 -5.10 17.00 -11.10
N ASN A 172 -4.79 15.73 -11.34
CA ASN A 172 -3.99 15.23 -12.46
C ASN A 172 -4.67 13.99 -13.07
N PRO A 173 -5.63 14.16 -13.98
CA PRO A 173 -6.36 13.03 -14.56
C PRO A 173 -5.44 12.13 -15.40
N VAL A 174 -5.28 10.88 -14.96
CA VAL A 174 -4.61 9.83 -15.74
C VAL A 174 -5.68 8.92 -16.35
N ALA A 175 -5.57 8.65 -17.66
CA ALA A 175 -6.47 7.71 -18.34
C ALA A 175 -6.29 6.30 -17.75
N ASP A 176 -7.40 5.63 -17.46
CA ASP A 176 -7.35 4.22 -17.05
C ASP A 176 -6.71 3.40 -18.19
N PRO A 177 -5.79 2.47 -17.88
CA PRO A 177 -5.16 1.65 -18.91
C PRO A 177 -6.22 0.85 -19.70
N GLU A 178 -6.19 0.96 -21.03
CA GLU A 178 -7.11 0.25 -21.92
C GLU A 178 -6.99 -1.27 -21.70
N GLY A 179 -8.10 -1.94 -21.37
CA GLY A 179 -8.15 -3.40 -21.18
C GLY A 179 -8.24 -3.90 -19.74
N SER A 180 -8.32 -3.01 -18.74
CA SER A 180 -8.55 -3.37 -17.33
C SER A 180 -10.01 -3.84 -17.07
N LEU A 181 -10.44 -4.93 -17.70
CA LEU A 181 -11.51 -5.78 -17.15
C LEU A 181 -10.87 -6.66 -16.08
N ILE A 182 -10.54 -6.07 -14.93
CA ILE A 182 -10.06 -6.84 -13.77
C ILE A 182 -11.29 -7.52 -13.17
N PRO A 183 -11.32 -8.86 -13.05
CA PRO A 183 -12.45 -9.58 -12.50
C PRO A 183 -12.89 -9.02 -11.14
N GLU A 184 -14.19 -8.97 -10.94
CA GLU A 184 -14.88 -8.54 -9.72
C GLU A 184 -14.50 -9.48 -8.55
N ILE A 185 -13.34 -9.25 -7.92
CA ILE A 185 -12.94 -10.06 -6.77
C ILE A 185 -13.71 -9.55 -5.54
N GLN A 186 -14.59 -10.41 -4.99
CA GLN A 186 -15.25 -10.19 -3.71
C GLN A 186 -14.24 -10.33 -2.56
N TRP A 187 -13.53 -9.25 -2.27
CA TRP A 187 -12.51 -9.18 -1.21
C TRP A 187 -13.05 -9.23 0.24
N GLU A 188 -14.37 -9.37 0.45
CA GLU A 188 -14.93 -9.62 1.78
C GLU A 188 -14.69 -11.08 2.25
N GLU A 189 -14.28 -12.01 1.36
CA GLU A 189 -14.07 -13.44 1.69
C GLU A 189 -12.60 -13.90 1.74
N SER A 190 -11.63 -13.07 1.35
CA SER A 190 -10.20 -13.47 1.26
C SER A 190 -9.49 -13.65 2.61
N GLY A 191 -10.21 -13.56 3.73
CA GLY A 191 -9.68 -13.84 5.07
C GLY A 191 -9.73 -15.31 5.50
N ASN A 192 -10.30 -16.21 4.69
CA ASN A 192 -10.38 -17.64 5.01
C ASN A 192 -10.34 -18.49 3.73
N THR A 193 -9.17 -19.02 3.36
CA THR A 193 -9.11 -20.17 2.44
C THR A 193 -8.20 -21.26 3.00
N ASN A 194 -8.79 -22.42 3.30
CA ASN A 194 -8.13 -23.66 3.69
C ASN A 194 -7.70 -24.44 2.43
N GLU A 195 -6.88 -23.87 1.54
CA GLU A 195 -6.45 -24.58 0.34
C GLU A 195 -4.93 -24.74 0.24
N HIS A 196 -4.52 -25.99 -0.03
CA HIS A 196 -3.13 -26.37 -0.26
C HIS A 196 -2.61 -25.77 -1.57
N HIS A 197 -1.64 -24.87 -1.47
CA HIS A 197 -1.04 -24.16 -2.59
C HIS A 197 -0.37 -25.11 -3.60
N THR A 198 -0.91 -25.17 -4.82
CA THR A 198 -0.14 -25.58 -6.01
C THR A 198 0.58 -24.35 -6.56
N GLY A 199 1.90 -24.46 -6.74
CA GLY A 199 2.79 -23.34 -7.07
C GLY A 199 2.36 -22.50 -8.29
N VAL A 200 2.68 -21.21 -8.22
CA VAL A 200 2.37 -20.21 -9.26
C VAL A 200 3.45 -20.23 -10.34
N ASN A 201 3.05 -20.43 -11.60
CA ASN A 201 3.90 -20.19 -12.76
C ASN A 201 3.85 -18.70 -13.11
N VAL A 202 4.98 -17.99 -12.93
CA VAL A 202 5.16 -16.61 -13.40
C VAL A 202 5.39 -16.65 -14.91
N PRO A 203 4.58 -15.96 -15.73
CA PRO A 203 4.86 -15.86 -17.16
C PRO A 203 6.15 -15.06 -17.38
N THR A 204 7.08 -15.62 -18.15
CA THR A 204 8.26 -14.91 -18.63
C THR A 204 7.81 -13.78 -19.56
N LEU A 205 7.92 -12.54 -19.08
CA LEU A 205 7.78 -11.35 -19.92
C LEU A 205 9.02 -11.26 -20.81
N ASN A 206 8.80 -11.17 -22.13
CA ASN A 206 9.88 -10.89 -23.07
C ASN A 206 10.32 -9.44 -22.88
N PHE A 207 11.37 -9.23 -22.07
CA PHE A 207 11.98 -7.93 -21.92
C PHE A 207 12.65 -7.53 -23.25
N PRO A 208 12.41 -6.31 -23.77
CA PRO A 208 12.93 -5.89 -25.07
C PRO A 208 14.43 -5.60 -25.06
N LEU A 209 15.02 -5.40 -23.87
CA LEU A 209 16.43 -5.03 -23.66
C LEU A 209 17.29 -6.28 -23.41
N SER A 210 18.46 -6.32 -24.03
CA SER A 210 19.54 -7.26 -23.76
C SER A 210 20.27 -6.91 -22.46
N ASP A 211 21.01 -7.86 -21.90
CA ASP A 211 21.81 -7.67 -20.67
C ASP A 211 22.80 -6.49 -20.79
N LEU A 212 23.29 -6.22 -22.01
CA LEU A 212 24.23 -5.14 -22.27
C LEU A 212 23.54 -3.76 -22.24
N GLU A 213 22.32 -3.67 -22.77
CA GLU A 213 21.49 -2.46 -22.71
C GLU A 213 20.98 -2.20 -21.28
N ILE A 214 20.71 -3.25 -20.51
CA ILE A 214 20.38 -3.14 -19.08
C ILE A 214 21.57 -2.56 -18.29
N MET A 215 22.80 -3.02 -18.56
CA MET A 215 23.99 -2.43 -17.94
C MET A 215 24.16 -0.96 -18.32
N GLN A 216 23.91 -0.60 -19.58
CA GLN A 216 23.97 0.80 -20.02
C GLN A 216 22.93 1.67 -19.31
N LEU A 217 21.70 1.17 -19.15
CA LEU A 217 20.64 1.85 -18.40
C LEU A 217 21.05 2.11 -16.95
N GLN A 218 21.59 1.09 -16.27
CA GLN A 218 22.01 1.19 -14.87
C GLN A 218 23.19 2.15 -14.66
N ASP A 219 24.07 2.29 -15.63
CA ASP A 219 25.21 3.22 -15.56
C ASP A 219 24.79 4.68 -15.81
N ASN A 220 23.74 4.90 -16.60
CA ASN A 220 23.30 6.24 -17.01
C ASN A 220 22.15 6.82 -16.19
N ILE A 221 21.42 5.97 -15.46
CA ILE A 221 20.27 6.40 -14.68
C ILE A 221 20.42 5.93 -13.25
N ASP A 222 20.68 6.89 -12.36
CA ASP A 222 20.57 6.69 -10.93
C ASP A 222 19.09 6.89 -10.50
N PRO A 223 18.38 5.81 -10.12
CA PRO A 223 17.00 5.91 -9.66
C PRO A 223 16.87 6.60 -8.30
N LEU A 224 17.98 6.83 -7.59
CA LEU A 224 18.03 7.45 -6.26
C LEU A 224 18.51 8.91 -6.29
N LYS A 225 18.74 9.49 -7.48
CA LYS A 225 19.14 10.90 -7.58
C LYS A 225 18.08 11.81 -6.96
N GLU A 226 18.51 12.93 -6.39
CA GLU A 226 17.59 13.94 -5.84
C GLU A 226 16.67 14.47 -6.96
N SER A 227 15.39 14.61 -6.64
CA SER A 227 14.35 15.10 -7.55
C SER A 227 13.49 16.14 -6.85
N GLU A 228 13.29 17.26 -7.51
CA GLU A 228 12.38 18.32 -7.05
C GLU A 228 10.91 18.07 -7.46
N CYS A 229 10.65 17.00 -8.22
CA CYS A 229 9.31 16.64 -8.71
C CYS A 229 8.93 15.19 -8.36
N PHE A 230 9.32 14.74 -7.16
CA PHE A 230 8.93 13.44 -6.60
C PHE A 230 9.30 12.23 -7.49
N GLY A 231 10.40 12.33 -8.24
CA GLY A 231 10.93 11.26 -9.08
C GLY A 231 10.33 11.17 -10.49
N VAL A 232 9.39 12.05 -10.84
CA VAL A 232 8.74 12.05 -12.18
C VAL A 232 9.75 12.36 -13.28
N ASP A 233 10.68 13.26 -13.04
CA ASP A 233 11.80 13.58 -13.94
C ASP A 233 12.74 12.38 -14.16
N ILE A 234 13.00 11.59 -13.12
CA ILE A 234 13.81 10.37 -13.19
C ILE A 234 13.10 9.34 -14.05
N TYR A 235 11.79 9.14 -13.82
CA TYR A 235 10.97 8.22 -14.60
C TYR A 235 10.91 8.61 -16.08
N LEU A 236 10.61 9.89 -16.39
CA LEU A 236 10.54 10.36 -17.77
C LEU A 236 11.89 10.26 -18.49
N ASN A 237 12.99 10.55 -17.78
CA ASN A 237 14.34 10.35 -18.32
C ASN A 237 14.61 8.86 -18.60
N THR A 238 14.15 7.96 -17.72
CA THR A 238 14.25 6.50 -17.92
C THR A 238 13.48 6.03 -19.15
N VAL A 239 12.24 6.46 -19.29
CA VAL A 239 11.42 6.14 -20.47
C VAL A 239 12.10 6.65 -21.73
N GLN A 240 12.52 7.91 -21.75
CA GLN A 240 13.15 8.52 -22.92
C GLN A 240 14.49 7.86 -23.29
N TYR A 241 15.28 7.46 -22.30
CA TYR A 241 16.54 6.74 -22.52
C TYR A 241 16.30 5.34 -23.11
N ILE A 242 15.29 4.62 -22.61
CA ILE A 242 14.91 3.31 -23.13
C ILE A 242 14.32 3.42 -24.55
N GLU A 243 13.49 4.43 -24.81
CA GLU A 243 12.95 4.71 -26.15
C GLU A 243 14.10 4.97 -27.14
N ASN A 244 15.08 5.81 -26.76
CA ASN A 244 16.26 6.04 -27.59
C ASN A 244 17.08 4.77 -27.83
N LEU A 245 17.30 3.95 -26.80
CA LEU A 245 18.01 2.67 -26.95
C LEU A 245 17.31 1.74 -27.95
N ILE A 246 15.98 1.65 -27.87
CA ILE A 246 15.17 0.81 -28.76
C ILE A 246 15.14 1.36 -30.18
N GLU A 247 15.05 2.69 -30.36
CA GLU A 247 15.05 3.35 -31.68
C GLU A 247 16.39 3.22 -32.41
N HIS A 248 17.51 3.11 -31.68
CA HIS A 248 18.86 3.03 -32.25
C HIS A 248 19.41 1.59 -32.35
N ARG A 249 18.52 0.61 -32.24
CA ARG A 249 18.82 -0.82 -32.40
C ARG A 249 18.95 -1.25 -33.86
#